data_AF-A0A241VIP7-F1
#
_entry.id   AF-A0A241VIP7-F1
#
_cell.length_a   1.000
_cell.length_b   1.000
_cell.length_c   1.000
_cell.angle_alpha   90.00
_cell.angle_beta   90.00
_cell.angle_gamma   90.00
#
_symmetry.space_group_name_H-M   'P 1'
#
loop_
_entity.id
_entity.type
_entity.pdbx_description
1 polymer ?
#
loop_
_entity_poly.entity_id
_entity_poly.type
_entity_poly.pdbx_seq_one_letter_code
_entity_poly.pdbx_strand_id
1 'polypeptide(L)' 'MILWDGENTFPAKIESFKQFLKKYLTSLHCEHLLSDTPFHYDPENDEFLNPDIQAYYYLWSIS' A
#
# COMPACT_ATOMS: atom_id res chain seq x y z
N MET A 1 9.87 -13.52 -6.57
CA MET A 1 10.59 -13.10 -5.35
C MET A 1 10.79 -11.60 -5.48
N ILE A 2 9.91 -10.79 -4.87
CA ILE A 2 10.08 -9.34 -4.87
C ILE A 2 11.00 -9.04 -3.68
N LEU A 3 12.27 -8.73 -3.97
CA LEU A 3 13.28 -8.33 -3.00
C LEU A 3 12.86 -6.98 -2.41
N TRP A 4 12.27 -7.04 -1.23
CA TRP A 4 11.88 -5.91 -0.37
C TRP A 4 13.07 -5.46 0.49
N ASP A 5 14.24 -5.33 -0.10
CA ASP A 5 15.45 -4.87 0.59
C ASP A 5 16.00 -3.64 -0.12
N GLY A 6 15.36 -2.52 0.20
CA GLY A 6 15.82 -1.19 -0.11
C GLY A 6 15.29 -0.32 1.01
N GLU A 7 16.18 0.08 1.92
CA GLU A 7 15.95 0.89 3.11
C GLU A 7 15.08 2.12 2.85
N ASN A 8 13.76 1.94 2.82
CA ASN A 8 12.80 3.02 2.88
C ASN A 8 11.96 2.72 4.11
N THR A 9 12.36 3.31 5.23
CA THR A 9 11.61 3.29 6.49
C THR A 9 10.28 3.97 6.21
N PHE A 10 9.29 3.19 5.80
CA PHE A 10 7.96 3.71 5.55
C PHE A 10 7.49 4.44 6.82
N PRO A 11 6.85 5.61 6.69
CA PRO A 11 6.22 6.25 7.83
C PRO A 11 5.25 5.25 8.49
N ALA A 12 5.13 5.27 9.82
CA ALA A 12 4.24 4.35 10.55
C ALA A 12 2.79 4.35 10.02
N LYS A 13 2.35 5.49 9.46
CA LYS A 13 1.07 5.66 8.75
C LYS A 13 0.95 4.71 7.55
N ILE A 14 2.01 4.61 6.74
CA ILE A 14 2.04 3.79 5.53
C ILE A 14 2.11 2.31 5.86
N GLU A 15 2.85 1.92 6.90
CA GLU A 15 2.80 0.53 7.40
C GLU A 15 1.41 0.15 7.89
N SER A 16 0.74 1.05 8.62
CA SER A 16 -0.64 0.84 9.09
C SER A 16 -1.61 0.67 7.91
N PHE A 17 -1.50 1.52 6.90
CA PHE A 17 -2.28 1.41 5.67
C PHE A 17 -2.02 0.09 4.93
N LYS A 18 -0.75 -0.31 4.77
CA LYS A 18 -0.39 -1.58 4.13
C LYS A 18 -1.01 -2.78 4.84
N GLN A 19 -0.96 -2.80 6.17
CA GLN A 19 -1.59 -3.85 6.97
C GLN A 19 -3.12 -3.85 6.82
N PHE A 20 -3.74 -2.66 6.82
CA PHE A 20 -5.17 -2.51 6.58
C PHE A 20 -5.57 -3.05 5.21
N LEU A 21 -4.91 -2.58 4.15
CA LEU A 21 -5.22 -2.96 2.77
C LEU A 21 -5.04 -4.46 2.54
N LYS A 22 -3.99 -5.06 3.12
CA LYS A 22 -3.80 -6.52 3.09
C LYS A 22 -4.96 -7.26 3.77
N LYS A 23 -5.34 -6.87 4.98
CA LYS A 23 -6.47 -7.50 5.71
C LYS A 23 -7.79 -7.33 4.95
N TYR A 24 -8.02 -6.14 4.40
CA TYR A 24 -9.21 -5.82 3.63
C TYR A 24 -9.33 -6.73 2.39
N LEU A 25 -8.25 -6.84 1.61
CA LEU A 25 -8.26 -7.67 0.39
C LEU A 25 -8.29 -9.17 0.70
N THR A 26 -7.66 -9.63 1.78
CA THR A 26 -7.82 -11.01 2.25
C THR A 26 -9.28 -11.30 2.64
N SER A 27 -9.96 -10.37 3.32
CA SER A 27 -11.38 -10.52 3.67
C SER A 27 -12.30 -10.59 2.45
N LEU A 28 -11.85 -10.08 1.30
CA LEU A 28 -12.57 -10.11 0.03
C LEU A 28 -12.10 -11.24 -0.89
N HIS A 29 -11.15 -12.08 -0.48
CA HIS A 29 -10.47 -13.07 -1.33
C HIS A 29 -9.82 -12.47 -2.59
N CYS A 30 -9.42 -11.19 -2.51
CA CYS A 30 -8.82 -10.42 -3.61
C CYS A 30 -7.31 -10.18 -3.41
N GLU A 31 -6.63 -11.01 -2.62
CA GLU A 31 -5.19 -10.89 -2.34
C GLU A 31 -4.31 -10.92 -3.61
N HIS A 32 -4.80 -11.54 -4.69
CA HIS A 32 -4.13 -11.58 -5.99
C HIS A 32 -3.89 -10.18 -6.57
N LEU A 33 -4.73 -9.19 -6.23
CA LEU A 33 -4.57 -7.79 -6.66
C LEU A 33 -3.29 -7.16 -6.08
N LEU A 34 -2.76 -7.68 -4.98
CA LEU A 34 -1.50 -7.21 -4.38
C LEU A 34 -0.27 -7.98 -4.85
N SER A 35 -0.45 -9.18 -5.45
CA SER A 35 0.68 -10.03 -5.85
C SER A 35 1.47 -9.45 -7.01
N ASP A 36 0.79 -8.76 -7.93
CA ASP A 36 1.42 -8.16 -9.11
C ASP A 36 1.71 -6.66 -8.91
N THR A 37 1.13 -6.05 -7.87
CA THR A 37 1.13 -4.60 -7.72
C THR A 37 2.27 -4.11 -6.83
N PRO A 38 3.23 -3.33 -7.37
CA PRO A 38 4.29 -2.74 -6.56
C PRO A 38 3.74 -1.64 -5.65
N PHE A 39 4.03 -1.73 -4.35
CA PHE A 39 3.79 -0.66 -3.38
C PHE A 39 4.90 0.37 -3.44
N HIS A 40 4.92 1.17 -4.51
CA HIS A 40 5.80 2.33 -4.61
C HIS A 40 5.12 3.55 -4.00
N TYR A 41 5.77 4.12 -3.00
CA TYR A 41 5.31 5.31 -2.29
C TYR A 41 6.33 6.42 -2.48
N ASP A 42 5.83 7.59 -2.81
CA ASP A 42 6.58 8.83 -2.94
C ASP A 42 6.46 9.62 -1.63
N PRO A 43 7.53 9.68 -0.81
CA PRO A 43 7.51 10.40 0.45
C PRO A 43 7.52 11.92 0.28
N GLU A 44 7.91 12.44 -0.88
CA GLU A 44 7.96 13.88 -1.13
C GLU A 44 6.55 14.46 -1.36
N ASN A 45 5.67 13.68 -1.99
CA ASN A 45 4.29 14.07 -2.31
C ASN A 45 3.24 13.43 -1.37
N ASP A 46 3.63 12.46 -0.52
CA ASP A 46 2.72 11.65 0.31
C ASP A 46 1.74 10.81 -0.53
N GLU A 47 2.22 10.20 -1.62
CA GLU A 47 1.35 9.50 -2.58
C GLU A 47 1.91 8.14 -3.01
N PHE A 48 1.02 7.19 -3.32
CA PHE A 48 1.38 5.95 -4.01
C PHE A 48 1.46 6.17 -5.51
N LEU A 49 2.49 5.61 -6.15
CA LEU A 49 2.63 5.67 -7.62
C LEU A 49 1.63 4.76 -8.34
N ASN A 50 1.10 3.76 -7.63
CA ASN A 50 0.02 2.94 -8.16
C ASN A 50 -1.33 3.65 -7.92
N PRO A 51 -2.10 3.97 -8.97
CA PRO A 51 -3.34 4.73 -8.84
C PRO A 51 -4.43 4.01 -8.05
N ASP A 52 -4.51 2.67 -8.15
CA ASP A 52 -5.47 1.88 -7.38
C ASP A 52 -5.13 1.94 -5.88
N ILE A 53 -3.87 1.70 -5.53
CA ILE A 53 -3.39 1.79 -4.14
C ILE A 53 -3.55 3.22 -3.61
N GLN A 54 -3.28 4.24 -4.43
CA GLN A 54 -3.45 5.65 -4.06
C GLN A 54 -4.93 5.97 -3.78
N ALA A 55 -5.86 5.45 -4.59
CA ALA A 55 -7.28 5.61 -4.33
C ALA A 55 -7.69 4.97 -2.99
N TYR A 56 -7.22 3.75 -2.70
CA TYR A 56 -7.45 3.12 -1.40
C TYR A 56 -6.82 3.90 -0.24
N TYR A 57 -5.62 4.44 -0.44
CA TYR A 57 -4.92 5.24 0.57
C TYR A 57 -5.65 6.54 0.86
N TYR A 58 -6.11 7.24 -0.18
CA TYR A 58 -6.90 8.45 -0.03
C TYR A 58 -8.18 8.17 0.76
N LEU A 59 -8.94 7.13 0.38
CA LEU A 59 -10.17 6.72 1.08
C LEU A 59 -9.91 6.35 2.55
N TRP A 60 -8.81 5.66 2.84
CA TRP A 60 -8.43 5.30 4.20
C TRP A 60 -7.95 6.51 5.01
N SER A 61 -7.20 7.44 4.41
CA SER A 61 -6.64 8.60 5.09
C SER A 61 -7.66 9.70 5.39
N ILE A 62 -8.82 9.70 4.70
CA ILE A 62 -9.94 10.61 4.99
C ILE A 62 -11.00 10.00 5.93
N SER A 63 -10.87 8.71 6.26
CA SER A 63 -11.80 7.97 7.13
C SER A 63 -11.48 8.12 8.62
#